data_AF-A0A3D3R754-F1
#
_entry.id   AF-A0A3D3R754-F1
#
_cell.length_a   1.000
_cell.length_b   1.000
_cell.length_c   1.000
_cell.angle_alpha   90.00
_cell.angle_beta   90.00
_cell.angle_gamma   90.00
#
_symmetry.space_group_name_H-M   'P 1'
#
loop_
_entity.id
_entity.type
_entity.pdbx_description
1 polymer ?
#
loop_
_entity_poly.entity_id
_entity_poly.type
_entity_poly.pdbx_seq_one_letter_code
_entity_poly.pdbx_strand_id
1 'polypeptide(L)'
;MSNQIQPDQRGLPWQLLQAVKTEWRACCLLVLLVLISFGMAINFDFVNWDDPWYVIHNPLVKSWHPENLQKVATQVVTRNYAPLTVFSFLLDHSVYGLWAGGYHLTNILLHLVNVVLVFLLITSLTKNRMLGWATAAVFAIH
;
A
#
# COMPACT_ATOMS: atom_id res chain seq x y z
N MET A 1 -27.47 10.42 -39.90
CA MET A 1 -27.67 9.96 -38.51
C MET A 1 -26.31 9.87 -37.85
N SER A 2 -25.92 10.90 -37.10
CA SER A 2 -24.64 10.94 -36.39
C SER A 2 -24.72 10.01 -35.19
N ASN A 3 -23.86 8.99 -35.18
CA ASN A 3 -23.71 8.07 -34.07
C ASN A 3 -22.95 8.80 -32.95
N GLN A 4 -23.68 9.61 -32.17
CA GLN A 4 -23.16 10.28 -30.98
C GLN A 4 -22.89 9.18 -29.95
N ILE A 5 -21.62 8.78 -29.81
CA ILE A 5 -21.16 7.86 -28.79
C ILE A 5 -21.52 8.48 -27.43
N GLN A 6 -22.47 7.89 -26.72
CA GLN A 6 -22.84 8.33 -25.37
C GLN A 6 -21.60 8.30 -24.47
N PRO A 7 -21.34 9.36 -23.67
CA PRO A 7 -20.26 9.34 -22.70
C PRO A 7 -20.49 8.18 -21.73
N ASP A 8 -19.46 7.36 -21.57
CA ASP A 8 -19.44 6.16 -20.74
C ASP A 8 -19.94 6.47 -19.31
N GLN A 9 -21.15 6.01 -18.98
CA GLN A 9 -21.81 6.19 -17.68
C GLN A 9 -21.24 5.28 -16.57
N ARG A 10 -20.14 4.56 -16.82
CA ARG A 10 -19.57 3.62 -15.84
C ARG A 10 -18.93 4.34 -14.66
N GLY A 11 -19.13 3.81 -13.46
CA GLY A 11 -18.66 4.38 -12.19
C GLY A 11 -17.15 4.40 -12.01
N LEU A 12 -16.71 5.08 -10.94
CA LEU A 12 -15.31 5.34 -10.59
C LEU A 12 -14.32 4.15 -10.77
N PRO A 13 -14.64 2.89 -10.38
CA PRO A 13 -13.69 1.78 -10.51
C PRO A 13 -13.28 1.52 -11.96
N TRP A 14 -14.23 1.67 -12.88
CA TRP A 14 -13.99 1.39 -14.30
C TRP A 14 -13.12 2.48 -14.95
N GLN A 15 -13.31 3.73 -14.54
CA GLN A 15 -12.51 4.86 -15.01
C GLN A 15 -11.04 4.73 -14.58
N LEU A 16 -10.79 4.25 -13.36
CA LEU A 16 -9.43 3.96 -12.88
C LEU A 16 -8.76 2.84 -13.68
N LEU A 17 -9.47 1.74 -13.93
CA LEU A 17 -8.95 0.63 -14.73
C LEU A 17 -8.60 1.05 -16.16
N GLN A 18 -9.45 1.86 -16.78
CA GLN A 18 -9.16 2.43 -18.10
C GLN A 18 -7.93 3.34 -18.06
N ALA A 19 -7.83 4.22 -17.06
CA ALA A 19 -6.68 5.10 -16.91
C ALA A 19 -5.37 4.31 -16.74
N VAL A 20 -5.35 3.30 -15.87
CA VAL A 20 -4.18 2.41 -15.72
C VAL A 20 -3.83 1.71 -17.03
N LYS A 21 -4.82 1.21 -17.76
CA LYS A 21 -4.59 0.54 -19.05
C LYS A 21 -4.01 1.50 -20.10
N THR A 22 -4.47 2.75 -20.14
CA THR A 22 -3.94 3.77 -21.04
C THR A 22 -2.51 4.17 -20.66
N GLU A 23 -2.20 4.24 -19.37
CA GLU A 23 -0.91 4.68 -18.84
C GLU A 23 0.03 3.52 -18.44
N TRP A 24 -0.19 2.31 -18.95
CA TRP A 24 0.48 1.10 -18.45
C TRP A 24 2.01 1.19 -18.43
N ARG A 25 2.63 1.86 -19.42
CA ARG A 25 4.09 2.05 -19.47
C ARG A 25 4.59 2.89 -18.30
N ALA A 26 3.88 3.98 -17.99
CA ALA A 26 4.21 4.87 -16.89
C ALA A 26 4.07 4.14 -15.55
N CYS A 27 2.99 3.36 -15.38
CA CYS A 27 2.79 2.51 -14.22
C CYS A 27 3.87 1.43 -14.10
N CYS A 28 4.26 0.74 -15.18
CA CYS A 28 5.32 -0.25 -15.16
C CYS A 28 6.67 0.35 -14.72
N LEU A 29 7.02 1.55 -15.21
CA LEU A 29 8.24 2.22 -14.78
C LEU A 29 8.23 2.57 -13.29
N LEU A 30 7.08 3.04 -12.77
CA LEU A 30 6.92 3.31 -11.33
C LEU A 30 7.03 2.03 -10.50
N VAL A 31 6.42 0.93 -10.95
CA VAL A 31 6.54 -0.38 -10.30
C VAL A 31 8.01 -0.83 -10.26
N LEU A 32 8.73 -0.69 -11.37
CA LEU A 32 10.16 -1.01 -11.42
C LEU A 32 10.98 -0.16 -10.45
N LEU A 33 10.69 1.15 -10.32
CA LEU A 33 11.36 2.01 -9.36
C LEU A 33 11.16 1.52 -7.91
N VAL A 34 9.93 1.19 -7.52
CA VAL A 34 9.66 0.65 -6.18
C VAL A 34 10.41 -0.67 -5.95
N LEU A 35 10.40 -1.58 -6.93
CA LEU A 35 11.07 -2.88 -6.80
C LEU A 35 12.59 -2.75 -6.73
N ILE A 36 13.19 -1.81 -7.46
CA ILE A 36 14.63 -1.54 -7.40
C ILE A 36 15.00 -0.95 -6.03
N SER A 37 14.20 0.00 -5.53
CA SER A 37 14.48 0.67 -4.25
C SER A 37 14.26 -0.23 -3.04
N PHE A 38 13.17 -1.00 -3.03
CA PHE A 38 12.69 -1.70 -1.84
C PHE A 38 12.57 -3.22 -1.99
N GLY A 39 12.69 -3.78 -3.20
CA GLY A 39 12.49 -5.22 -3.42
C GLY A 39 13.45 -6.11 -2.62
N MET A 40 14.66 -5.63 -2.35
CA MET A 40 15.64 -6.34 -1.53
C MET A 40 15.21 -6.48 -0.06
N ALA A 41 14.29 -5.63 0.43
CA ALA A 41 13.86 -5.62 1.83
C ALA A 41 13.18 -6.92 2.27
N ILE A 42 12.65 -7.71 1.34
CA ILE A 42 12.08 -9.05 1.64
C ILE A 42 13.13 -9.99 2.25
N ASN A 43 14.42 -9.75 2.00
CA ASN A 43 15.52 -10.54 2.55
C ASN A 43 16.09 -9.98 3.86
N PHE A 44 15.54 -8.88 4.38
CA PHE A 44 15.99 -8.28 5.64
C PHE A 44 15.18 -8.82 6.81
N ASP A 45 15.83 -8.88 7.97
CA ASP A 45 15.23 -9.29 9.24
C ASP A 45 14.59 -8.09 9.95
N PHE A 46 13.80 -8.39 10.99
CA PHE A 46 13.28 -7.37 11.90
C PHE A 46 14.40 -6.54 12.53
N VAL A 47 14.15 -5.24 12.67
CA VAL A 47 15.07 -4.27 13.24
C VAL A 47 14.76 -4.06 14.72
N ASN A 48 15.78 -4.04 15.58
CA ASN A 48 15.62 -3.80 17.02
C ASN A 48 15.36 -2.31 17.35
N TRP A 49 14.26 -1.79 16.83
CA TRP A 49 13.78 -0.44 17.10
C TRP A 49 12.33 -0.49 17.60
N ASP A 50 11.39 -0.76 16.71
CA ASP A 50 9.95 -0.82 16.97
C ASP A 50 9.34 -2.21 16.69
N ASP A 51 9.92 -3.00 15.78
CA ASP A 51 9.46 -4.36 15.47
C ASP A 51 9.31 -5.27 16.71
N PRO A 52 10.23 -5.24 17.71
CA PRO A 52 10.06 -6.06 18.90
C PRO A 52 8.76 -5.76 19.64
N TRP A 53 8.30 -4.51 19.61
CA TRP A 53 7.16 -4.05 20.37
C TRP A 53 5.85 -4.12 19.59
N TYR A 54 5.88 -3.89 18.28
CA TYR A 54 4.69 -3.99 17.42
C TYR A 54 4.38 -5.42 16.98
N VAL A 55 5.41 -6.25 16.77
CA VAL A 55 5.27 -7.57 16.13
C VAL A 55 5.76 -8.69 17.05
N ILE A 56 7.06 -8.72 17.39
CA ILE A 56 7.68 -9.91 17.98
C ILE A 56 7.13 -10.23 19.37
N HIS A 57 6.99 -9.23 20.24
CA HIS A 57 6.50 -9.41 21.62
C HIS A 57 5.05 -8.96 21.81
N ASN A 58 4.37 -8.55 20.75
CA ASN A 58 2.99 -8.07 20.84
C ASN A 58 2.00 -9.24 20.83
N PRO A 59 1.27 -9.52 21.93
CA PRO A 59 0.29 -10.60 21.94
C PRO A 59 -0.96 -10.28 21.08
N LEU A 60 -1.23 -9.00 20.79
CA LEU A 60 -2.43 -8.59 20.05
C LEU A 60 -2.43 -9.07 18.60
N VAL A 61 -1.24 -9.21 18.00
CA VAL A 61 -1.09 -9.62 16.59
C VAL A 61 -0.97 -11.13 16.41
N LYS A 62 -0.98 -11.90 17.51
CA LYS A 62 -0.77 -13.36 17.48
C LYS A 62 -2.05 -14.18 17.57
N SER A 63 -3.20 -13.53 17.79
CA SER A 63 -4.48 -14.23 17.99
C SER A 63 -5.67 -13.38 17.57
N TRP A 64 -6.61 -14.02 16.89
CA TRP A 64 -7.91 -13.49 16.46
C TRP A 64 -8.96 -13.45 17.58
N HIS A 65 -8.56 -13.63 18.84
CA HIS A 65 -9.49 -13.60 19.96
C HIS A 65 -10.26 -12.26 19.99
N PRO A 66 -11.59 -12.25 20.22
CA PRO A 66 -12.40 -11.02 20.18
C PRO A 66 -11.88 -9.91 21.10
N GLU A 67 -11.35 -10.26 22.27
CA GLU A 67 -10.72 -9.29 23.17
C GLU A 67 -9.48 -8.62 22.56
N ASN A 68 -8.67 -9.35 21.80
CA ASN A 68 -7.52 -8.77 21.10
C ASN A 68 -8.01 -7.81 20.02
N LEU A 69 -9.03 -8.19 19.22
CA LEU A 69 -9.60 -7.34 18.19
C LEU A 69 -10.19 -6.04 18.78
N GLN A 70 -10.87 -6.13 19.91
CA GLN A 70 -11.35 -4.94 20.64
C GLN A 70 -10.18 -4.06 21.09
N LYS A 71 -9.11 -4.64 21.63
CA LYS A 71 -7.92 -3.89 22.05
C LYS A 71 -7.22 -3.24 20.86
N VAL A 72 -7.07 -3.95 19.73
CA VAL A 72 -6.54 -3.40 18.47
C VAL A 72 -7.36 -2.19 18.02
N ALA A 73 -8.68 -2.23 18.11
CA ALA A 73 -9.55 -1.15 17.67
C ALA A 73 -9.58 0.07 18.61
N THR A 74 -9.35 -0.13 19.92
CA THR A 74 -9.63 0.90 20.95
C THR A 74 -8.42 1.39 21.72
N GLN A 75 -7.33 0.64 21.77
CA GLN A 75 -6.19 0.95 22.64
C GLN A 75 -5.02 1.57 21.88
N VAL A 76 -4.26 2.40 22.61
CA VAL A 76 -2.95 2.87 22.18
C VAL A 76 -1.97 1.69 22.30
N VAL A 77 -1.32 1.34 21.20
CA VAL A 77 -0.27 0.32 21.15
C VAL A 77 1.06 1.02 20.99
N THR A 78 2.06 0.68 21.81
CA THR A 78 3.43 1.21 21.67
C THR A 78 3.50 2.74 21.52
N ARG A 79 2.72 3.44 22.35
CA ARG A 79 2.59 4.91 22.41
C ARG A 79 1.90 5.56 21.21
N ASN A 80 1.30 4.79 20.31
CA ASN A 80 0.55 5.32 19.16
C ASN A 80 -0.86 4.69 19.04
N TYR A 81 -1.85 5.49 18.65
CA TYR A 81 -3.16 4.96 18.27
C TYR A 81 -3.19 4.69 16.77
N ALA A 82 -2.91 3.44 16.38
CA ALA A 82 -2.79 3.02 14.98
C ALA A 82 -3.53 1.69 14.72
N PRO A 83 -4.87 1.65 14.89
CA PRO A 83 -5.65 0.41 14.86
C PRO A 83 -5.52 -0.35 13.54
N LEU A 84 -5.51 0.36 12.40
CA LEU A 84 -5.36 -0.25 11.07
C LEU A 84 -3.98 -0.87 10.87
N THR A 85 -2.92 -0.22 11.36
CA THR A 85 -1.54 -0.74 11.27
C THR A 85 -1.39 -1.99 12.13
N VAL A 86 -1.85 -1.96 13.38
CA VAL A 86 -1.78 -3.14 14.27
C VAL A 86 -2.64 -4.27 13.73
N PHE A 87 -3.79 -3.97 13.12
CA PHE A 87 -4.60 -4.98 12.44
C PHE A 87 -3.90 -5.57 11.21
N SER A 88 -3.17 -4.75 10.44
CA SER A 88 -2.32 -5.26 9.34
C SER A 88 -1.27 -6.23 9.87
N PHE A 89 -0.62 -5.93 11.00
CA PHE A 89 0.33 -6.85 11.62
C PHE A 89 -0.31 -8.16 12.08
N LEU A 90 -1.56 -8.14 12.56
CA LEU A 90 -2.30 -9.37 12.86
C LEU A 90 -2.53 -10.22 11.59
N LEU A 91 -2.88 -9.58 10.47
CA LEU A 91 -3.02 -10.26 9.18
C LEU A 91 -1.69 -10.86 8.72
N ASP A 92 -0.62 -10.05 8.74
CA ASP A 92 0.71 -10.48 8.33
C ASP A 92 1.20 -11.64 9.21
N HIS A 93 1.04 -11.56 10.54
CA HIS A 93 1.40 -12.66 11.44
C HIS A 93 0.58 -13.93 11.16
N SER A 94 -0.68 -13.79 10.78
CA SER A 94 -1.54 -14.94 10.47
C SER A 94 -1.12 -15.68 9.20
N VAL A 95 -0.54 -14.97 8.24
CA VAL A 95 -0.09 -15.53 6.95
C VAL A 95 1.38 -15.97 7.01
N TYR A 96 2.24 -15.17 7.64
CA TYR A 96 3.70 -15.29 7.58
C TYR A 96 4.36 -15.66 8.92
N GLY A 97 3.62 -15.63 10.04
CA GLY A 97 4.18 -15.81 11.38
C GLY A 97 5.21 -14.72 11.70
N LEU A 98 6.42 -15.13 12.10
CA LEU A 98 7.56 -14.23 12.40
C LEU A 98 8.58 -14.16 11.25
N TRP A 99 8.16 -14.39 10.01
CA TRP A 99 9.01 -14.15 8.86
C TRP A 99 8.94 -12.67 8.43
N ALA A 100 9.97 -11.89 8.76
CA ALA A 100 10.06 -10.45 8.47
C ALA A 100 9.83 -10.11 6.98
N GLY A 101 10.36 -10.94 6.08
CA GLY A 101 10.18 -10.79 4.64
C GLY A 101 8.71 -10.71 4.18
N GLY A 102 7.80 -11.39 4.88
CA GLY A 102 6.36 -11.32 4.60
C GLY A 102 5.77 -9.95 4.91
N TYR A 103 6.16 -9.34 6.03
CA TYR A 103 5.73 -7.99 6.41
C TYR A 103 6.29 -6.95 5.44
N HIS A 104 7.54 -7.10 5.02
CA HIS A 104 8.13 -6.24 3.99
C HIS A 104 7.41 -6.38 2.65
N LEU A 105 7.04 -7.61 2.25
CA LEU A 105 6.27 -7.86 1.04
C LEU A 105 4.90 -7.16 1.09
N THR A 106 4.15 -7.30 2.17
CA THR A 106 2.86 -6.60 2.34
C THR A 106 3.02 -5.08 2.18
N ASN A 107 4.03 -4.49 2.83
CA ASN A 107 4.29 -3.06 2.72
C ASN A 107 4.70 -2.63 1.31
N ILE A 108 5.52 -3.42 0.60
CA ILE A 108 5.89 -3.14 -0.80
C ILE A 108 4.65 -3.18 -1.70
N LEU A 109 3.76 -4.17 -1.52
CA LEU A 109 2.51 -4.26 -2.31
C LEU A 109 1.59 -3.07 -2.05
N LEU A 110 1.43 -2.66 -0.79
CA LEU A 110 0.65 -1.46 -0.45
C LEU A 110 1.28 -0.19 -1.04
N HIS A 111 2.62 -0.06 -1.00
CA HIS A 111 3.33 1.07 -1.59
C HIS A 111 3.15 1.13 -3.11
N LEU A 112 3.24 -0.01 -3.81
CA LEU A 112 2.98 -0.08 -5.25
C LEU A 112 1.58 0.44 -5.61
N VAL A 113 0.57 0.04 -4.84
CA VAL A 113 -0.81 0.55 -5.02
C VAL A 113 -0.84 2.06 -4.81
N ASN A 114 -0.25 2.56 -3.72
CA ASN A 114 -0.25 3.98 -3.40
C ASN A 114 0.49 4.82 -4.46
N VAL A 115 1.63 4.36 -4.97
CA VAL A 115 2.38 5.04 -6.04
C VAL A 115 1.51 5.21 -7.30
N VAL A 116 0.79 4.16 -7.71
CA VAL A 116 -0.14 4.24 -8.84
C VAL A 116 -1.29 5.20 -8.55
N LEU A 117 -1.86 5.14 -7.34
CA LEU A 117 -2.93 6.06 -6.93
C LEU A 117 -2.47 7.52 -6.91
N VAL A 118 -1.26 7.80 -6.43
CA VAL A 118 -0.65 9.15 -6.44
C VAL A 118 -0.49 9.64 -7.88
N PHE A 119 0.05 8.81 -8.77
CA PHE A 119 0.16 9.16 -10.19
C PHE A 119 -1.19 9.54 -10.81
N LEU A 120 -2.22 8.72 -10.59
CA LEU A 120 -3.56 8.95 -11.11
C LEU A 120 -4.19 10.20 -10.48
N LEU A 121 -4.04 10.40 -9.17
CA LEU A 121 -4.58 11.54 -8.44
C LEU A 121 -3.98 12.85 -8.95
N ILE A 122 -2.66 12.95 -9.00
CA ILE A 122 -1.99 14.19 -9.43
C ILE A 122 -2.26 14.47 -10.91
N THR A 123 -2.26 13.44 -11.76
CA THR A 123 -2.62 13.60 -13.18
C THR A 123 -4.07 14.08 -13.32
N SER A 124 -4.99 13.56 -12.51
CA SER A 124 -6.40 13.97 -12.54
C SER A 124 -6.59 15.42 -12.06
N LEU A 125 -5.89 15.83 -11.02
CA LEU A 125 -5.99 17.19 -10.45
C LEU A 125 -5.35 18.24 -11.34
N THR A 126 -4.17 17.95 -11.89
CA THR A 126 -3.37 18.92 -12.65
C THR A 126 -3.62 18.87 -14.16
N LYS A 127 -4.25 17.79 -14.64
CA LYS A 127 -4.35 17.44 -16.07
C LYS A 127 -2.99 17.36 -16.77
N ASN A 128 -1.89 17.22 -16.00
CA ASN A 128 -0.52 17.14 -16.51
C ASN A 128 0.10 15.79 -16.12
N ARG A 129 0.29 14.93 -17.13
CA ARG A 129 0.84 13.58 -16.95
C ARG A 129 2.28 13.57 -16.47
N MET A 130 3.11 14.50 -16.97
CA MET A 130 4.52 14.57 -16.59
C MET A 130 4.66 14.97 -15.12
N LEU A 131 3.86 15.95 -14.69
CA LEU A 131 3.84 16.35 -13.28
C LEU A 131 3.36 15.21 -12.38
N GLY A 132 2.27 14.52 -12.76
CA GLY A 132 1.79 13.35 -12.03
C GLY A 132 2.83 12.25 -11.92
N TRP A 133 3.53 11.95 -13.02
CA TRP A 133 4.58 10.93 -13.02
C TRP A 133 5.79 11.34 -12.19
N ALA A 134 6.27 12.59 -12.32
CA ALA A 134 7.40 13.09 -11.55
C ALA A 134 7.11 13.08 -10.04
N THR A 135 5.92 13.51 -9.62
CA THR A 135 5.49 13.43 -8.21
C THR A 135 5.43 11.99 -7.72
N ALA A 136 4.82 11.09 -8.50
CA ALA A 136 4.74 9.67 -8.14
C ALA A 136 6.11 8.99 -8.11
N ALA A 137 7.05 9.38 -8.98
CA ALA A 137 8.40 8.83 -9.01
C ALA A 137 9.21 9.26 -7.78
N VAL A 138 9.09 10.52 -7.34
CA VAL A 138 9.68 10.97 -6.07
C VAL A 138 9.05 10.22 -4.90
N PHE A 139 7.71 10.06 -4.90
CA PHE A 139 7.01 9.29 -3.87
C PHE A 139 7.42 7.80 -3.88
N ALA A 140 7.71 7.22 -5.04
CA ALA A 140 8.09 5.81 -5.19
C ALA A 140 9.44 5.47 -4.56
N ILE A 141 10.34 6.44 -4.42
CA ILE A 141 11.70 6.24 -3.86
C ILE A 141 11.87 6.85 -2.46
N HIS A 142 10.85 7.56 -1.97
CA HIS A 142 10.81 8.11 -0.62
C HIS A 142 10.57 7.00 0.39
#